data_AF-W6W4X1-F1
#
_entry.id   AF-W6W4X1-F1
#
_cell.length_a   1.000
_cell.length_b   1.000
_cell.length_c   1.000
_cell.angle_alpha   90.00
_cell.angle_beta   90.00
_cell.angle_gamma   90.00
#
_symmetry.space_group_name_H-M   'P 1'
#
loop_
_entity.id
_entity.type
_entity.pdbx_description
1 polymer ?
#
loop_
_entity_poly.entity_id
_entity_poly.type
_entity_poly.pdbx_seq_one_letter_code
_entity_poly.pdbx_strand_id
1 'polypeptide(L)' 'MLVNRWEKPLVLERDGMRIVITSAEEGVNWLAHEPSQAGEAWQHAWQTCRAVHEGRLPAEEARSAVLLAATGRRH' A
#
# COMPACT_ATOMS: atom_id res chain seq x y z
N MET A 1 -17.04 4.13 -8.54
CA MET A 1 -16.27 5.35 -8.87
C MET A 1 -14.80 5.02 -8.65
N LEU A 2 -13.98 4.96 -9.71
CA LEU A 2 -12.55 4.61 -9.67
C LEU A 2 -11.67 5.84 -9.32
N VAL A 3 -12.08 6.65 -8.35
CA VAL A 3 -11.50 8.00 -8.13
C VAL A 3 -10.08 7.93 -7.55
N ASN A 4 -9.69 6.80 -6.94
CA ASN A 4 -8.41 6.66 -6.23
C ASN A 4 -7.42 5.71 -6.92
N ARG A 5 -7.60 5.41 -8.21
CA ARG A 5 -6.68 4.53 -8.94
C ARG A 5 -5.37 5.27 -9.23
N TRP A 6 -4.25 4.64 -8.92
CA TRP A 6 -2.92 5.17 -9.23
C TRP A 6 -2.66 5.16 -10.73
N GLU A 7 -1.90 6.15 -11.21
CA GLU A 7 -1.48 6.17 -12.62
C GLU A 7 -0.64 4.95 -12.96
N LYS A 8 0.21 4.53 -12.01
CA LYS A 8 1.03 3.33 -12.14
C LYS A 8 0.67 2.33 -11.04
N PRO A 9 0.20 1.13 -11.40
CA PRO A 9 -0.05 0.12 -10.39
C PRO A 9 1.25 -0.26 -9.68
N LEU A 10 1.15 -0.56 -8.39
CA LEU A 10 2.21 -1.19 -7.64
C LEU A 10 2.19 -2.69 -7.90
N VAL A 11 3.33 -3.23 -8.29
CA VAL A 11 3.50 -4.66 -8.54
C VAL A 11 4.47 -5.20 -7.50
N LEU A 12 4.00 -6.15 -6.70
CA LEU A 12 4.79 -6.81 -5.68
C LEU A 12 4.96 -8.28 -6.05
N GLU A 13 6.16 -8.83 -5.86
CA GLU A 13 6.41 -10.27 -5.99
C GLU A 13 6.60 -10.86 -4.60
N ARG A 14 5.81 -11.88 -4.28
CA ARG A 14 5.83 -12.57 -2.99
C ARG A 14 5.63 -14.07 -3.22
N ASP A 15 6.58 -14.88 -2.77
CA ASP A 15 6.52 -16.35 -2.86
C ASP A 15 6.21 -16.89 -4.27
N GLY A 16 6.73 -16.23 -5.31
CA GLY A 16 6.48 -16.57 -6.72
C GLY A 16 5.13 -16.09 -7.27
N MET A 17 4.31 -15.43 -6.44
CA MET A 17 3.05 -14.82 -6.84
C MET A 17 3.22 -13.31 -7.07
N ARG A 18 2.69 -12.84 -8.20
CA ARG A 18 2.65 -11.42 -8.55
C ARG A 18 1.35 -10.80 -8.05
N ILE A 19 1.46 -9.88 -7.10
CA ILE A 19 0.35 -9.12 -6.52
C ILE A 19 0.35 -7.74 -7.18
N VAL A 20 -0.82 -7.31 -7.69
CA VAL A 20 -0.99 -6.00 -8.31
C VAL A 20 -1.94 -5.17 -7.45
N ILE A 21 -1.49 -4.00 -7.03
CA ILE A 21 -2.23 -3.05 -6.20
C ILE A 21 -2.38 -1.76 -7.00
N THR A 22 -3.61 -1.31 -7.21
CA THR A 22 -3.94 -0.22 -8.12
C THR A 22 -4.57 0.97 -7.42
N SER A 23 -4.91 0.88 -6.14
CA SER A 23 -5.44 2.00 -5.36
C SER A 23 -5.04 1.93 -3.89
N ALA A 24 -5.30 3.02 -3.16
CA ALA A 24 -5.15 3.04 -1.71
C ALA A 24 -6.05 2.03 -1.01
N GLU A 25 -7.29 1.78 -1.50
CA GLU A 25 -8.17 0.75 -0.91
C GLU A 25 -7.58 -0.66 -1.05
N GLU A 26 -7.06 -0.99 -2.23
CA GLU A 26 -6.38 -2.27 -2.45
C GLU A 26 -5.11 -2.38 -1.60
N GLY A 27 -4.42 -1.26 -1.37
CA GLY A 27 -3.28 -1.16 -0.46
C GLY A 27 -3.64 -1.47 0.99
N VAL A 28 -4.75 -0.93 1.51
CA VAL A 28 -5.26 -1.27 2.86
C VAL A 28 -5.59 -2.75 2.94
N ASN A 29 -6.29 -3.29 1.94
CA ASN A 29 -6.66 -4.69 1.92
C ASN A 29 -5.42 -5.60 1.92
N TRP A 30 -4.39 -5.25 1.15
CA TRP A 30 -3.12 -5.96 1.16
C TRP A 30 -2.43 -5.88 2.54
N LEU A 31 -2.30 -4.68 3.12
CA LEU A 31 -1.71 -4.48 4.44
C LEU A 31 -2.42 -5.26 5.56
N ALA A 32 -3.74 -5.41 5.48
CA ALA A 32 -4.52 -6.17 6.46
C ALA A 32 -4.20 -7.67 6.47
N HIS A 33 -3.75 -8.21 5.32
CA HIS A 33 -3.36 -9.62 5.17
C HIS A 33 -1.84 -9.83 5.30
N GLU A 34 -1.09 -8.78 5.63
CA GLU A 34 0.33 -8.88 5.88
C GLU A 34 0.60 -9.44 7.28
N PRO A 35 1.52 -10.42 7.43
CA PRO A 35 1.84 -11.02 8.73
C PRO A 35 2.64 -10.08 9.65
N SER A 36 3.36 -9.09 9.10
CA SER A 36 4.20 -8.17 9.88
C SER A 36 3.53 -6.80 10.06
N GLN A 37 2.43 -6.76 10.81
CA GLN A 37 1.65 -5.52 11.09
C GLN A 37 2.28 -4.59 12.16
N ALA A 38 3.45 -4.95 12.68
CA ALA A 38 4.08 -4.23 13.79
C ALA A 38 5.20 -3.26 13.36
N GLY A 39 5.60 -3.27 12.08
CA GLY A 39 6.69 -2.41 11.60
C GLY A 39 6.24 -0.95 11.45
N GLU A 40 7.15 -0.01 11.72
CA GLU A 40 6.93 1.43 11.50
C GLU A 40 6.50 1.71 10.05
N ALA A 41 7.10 1.03 9.08
CA ALA A 41 6.73 1.12 7.68
C ALA A 41 5.29 0.64 7.40
N TRP A 42 4.82 -0.40 8.08
CA TRP A 42 3.44 -0.88 7.97
C TRP A 42 2.46 0.14 8.55
N GLN A 43 2.76 0.67 9.75
CA GLN A 43 1.92 1.67 10.39
C GLN A 43 1.82 2.95 9.56
N HIS A 44 2.96 3.39 9.01
CA HIS A 44 3.00 4.53 8.10
C HIS A 44 2.14 4.28 6.86
N ALA A 45 2.29 3.13 6.20
CA ALA A 45 1.48 2.78 5.04
C ALA A 45 -0.02 2.73 5.35
N TRP A 46 -0.40 2.16 6.49
CA TRP A 46 -1.79 2.09 6.94
C TRP A 46 -2.41 3.48 7.11
N GLN A 47 -1.71 4.39 7.80
CA GLN A 47 -2.18 5.75 8.02
C GLN A 47 -2.27 6.56 6.71
N THR A 48 -1.25 6.43 5.84
CA THR A 48 -1.20 7.13 4.56
C THR A 48 -2.32 6.67 3.62
N CYS A 49 -2.59 5.36 3.52
CA CYS A 49 -3.71 4.86 2.72
C CYS A 49 -5.06 5.38 3.22
N ARG A 50 -5.27 5.44 4.54
CA ARG A 50 -6.49 6.01 5.12
C ARG A 50 -6.64 7.51 4.83
N ALA A 51 -5.56 8.27 4.97
CA ALA A 51 -5.58 9.70 4.68
C ALA A 51 -5.88 9.99 3.19
N VAL A 52 -5.38 9.16 2.25
CA VAL A 52 -5.76 9.24 0.84
C VAL A 52 -7.24 8.93 0.63
N HIS A 53 -7.77 7.87 1.27
CA HIS A 53 -9.18 7.52 1.16
C HIS A 53 -10.11 8.63 1.69
N GLU A 54 -9.67 9.35 2.72
CA GLU A 54 -10.35 10.53 3.28
C GLU A 54 -10.13 11.82 2.46
N GLY A 55 -9.38 11.77 1.35
CA GLY A 55 -9.08 12.92 0.49
C GLY A 55 -8.09 13.92 1.09
N ARG A 56 -7.38 13.54 2.17
CA ARG A 56 -6.40 14.39 2.87
C ARG A 56 -5.01 14.36 2.26
N LEU A 57 -4.68 13.32 1.50
CA LEU A 57 -3.40 13.15 0.84
C LEU A 57 -3.55 12.76 -0.64
N PRO A 58 -2.55 13.07 -1.49
CA PRO A 58 -2.50 12.59 -2.88
C PRO A 58 -2.39 11.07 -2.97
N ALA A 59 -3.00 10.49 -4.00
CA ALA A 59 -3.04 9.03 -4.17
C ALA A 59 -1.64 8.39 -4.28
N GLU A 60 -0.67 9.05 -4.91
CA GLU A 60 0.71 8.55 -5.05
C GLU A 60 1.47 8.44 -3.72
N GLU A 61 1.08 9.18 -2.68
CA GLU A 61 1.67 9.03 -1.34
C GLU A 61 1.37 7.66 -0.76
N ALA A 62 0.11 7.20 -0.89
CA ALA A 62 -0.26 5.85 -0.47
C ALA A 62 0.50 4.77 -1.25
N ARG A 63 0.75 4.99 -2.54
CA ARG A 63 1.53 4.06 -3.37
C ARG A 63 2.96 3.90 -2.83
N SER A 64 3.61 5.02 -2.57
CA SER A 64 4.99 5.04 -2.07
C SER A 64 5.08 4.40 -0.69
N ALA A 65 4.13 4.68 0.20
CA ALA A 65 4.11 4.11 1.54
C ALA A 65 3.88 2.58 1.52
N VAL A 66 2.98 2.07 0.68
CA VAL A 66 2.75 0.61 0.53
C VAL A 66 3.99 -0.07 -0.05
N LEU A 67 4.67 0.55 -1.02
CA LEU A 67 5.94 0.03 -1.55
C LEU A 67 7.00 -0.08 -0.44
N LEU A 68 7.14 0.96 0.40
CA LEU A 68 8.10 0.95 1.51
C LEU A 68 7.81 -0.17 2.52
N ALA A 69 6.53 -0.35 2.89
CA ALA A 69 6.10 -1.46 3.75
C ALA A 69 6.39 -2.83 3.13
N ALA A 70 6.28 -2.95 1.80
CA ALA A 70 6.62 -4.18 1.09
C ALA A 70 8.13 -4.44 1.05
N THR A 71 8.96 -3.41 0.82
CA THR A 71 10.42 -3.53 0.69
C THR A 71 11.14 -3.65 2.02
N GLY A 72 10.60 -3.08 3.10
CA GLY A 72 11.17 -3.13 4.46
C GLY A 72 11.27 -4.55 5.05
N ARG A 73 10.76 -5.56 4.35
CA ARG A 73 10.91 -6.99 4.68
C ARG A 73 12.23 -7.63 4.24
N ARG A 74 13.07 -6.94 3.48
CA ARG A 74 14.43 -7.42 3.18
C ARG A 74 15.37 -7.06 4.34
N HIS A 75 15.29 -7.78 5.46
CA HIS A 75 16.43 -7.90 6.38
C HIS A 75 16.33 -9.15 7.24
#